data_AF-A0AAE4JPT2-F1
#
_entry.id   AF-A0AAE4JPT2-F1
#
_cell.length_a   1.000
_cell.length_b   1.000
_cell.length_c   1.000
_cell.angle_alpha   90.00
_cell.angle_beta   90.00
_cell.angle_gamma   90.00
#
_symmetry.space_group_name_H-M   'P 1'
#
loop_
_entity.id
_entity.type
_entity.pdbx_description
1 polymer ?
#
loop_
_entity_poly.entity_id
_entity_poly.type
_entity_poly.pdbx_seq_one_letter_code
_entity_poly.pdbx_strand_id
1 'polypeptide(L)' 'MIKYLKGDLLRSDAQTLVNAVNCQGVMGKGIAYQFRLDYPVNARAYEALCKENKIK' A
#
# COMPACT_ATOMS: atom_id res chain seq x y z
N MET A 1 3.11 16.89 -15.46
CA MET A 1 1.85 16.59 -16.19
C MET A 1 1.11 15.52 -15.41
N ILE A 2 -0.19 15.69 -15.14
CA ILE A 2 -1.03 14.69 -14.45
C ILE A 2 -1.94 14.03 -15.49
N LYS A 3 -2.05 12.70 -15.44
CA LYS A 3 -2.93 11.92 -16.32
C LYS A 3 -3.92 11.13 -15.47
N TYR A 4 -5.19 11.15 -15.85
CA TYR A 4 -6.22 10.31 -15.26
C TYR A 4 -6.37 9.05 -16.11
N LEU A 5 -6.16 7.89 -15.51
CA LEU A 5 -6.24 6.60 -16.17
C LEU A 5 -7.26 5.73 -15.44
N LYS A 6 -7.94 4.84 -16.16
CA LYS A 6 -8.83 3.84 -15.58
C LYS A 6 -8.23 2.45 -15.80
N GLY A 7 -8.07 1.69 -14.73
CA GLY A 7 -7.46 0.36 -14.76
C GLY A 7 -7.17 -0.15 -13.35
N ASP A 8 -6.34 -1.18 -13.27
CA ASP A 8 -5.80 -1.71 -12.01
C ASP A 8 -4.47 -1.03 -11.68
N LEU A 9 -4.41 -0.36 -10.53
CA LEU A 9 -3.22 0.32 -10.05
C LEU A 9 -2.02 -0.63 -9.90
N LEU A 10 -2.26 -1.88 -9.49
CA LEU A 10 -1.20 -2.86 -9.23
C LEU A 10 -0.56 -3.41 -10.52
N ARG A 11 -1.18 -3.14 -11.67
CA ARG A 11 -0.68 -3.52 -13.00
C ARG A 11 -0.01 -2.35 -13.73
N SER A 12 0.18 -1.23 -13.05
CA SER A 12 0.85 -0.07 -13.65
C SER A 12 2.35 -0.32 -13.83
N ASP A 13 2.88 0.05 -15.00
CA ASP A 13 4.33 0.05 -15.29
C ASP A 13 5.08 1.23 -14.63
N ALA A 14 4.43 1.96 -13.72
CA ALA A 14 5.08 3.04 -12.99
C ALA A 14 6.18 2.48 -12.08
N GLN A 15 7.28 3.24 -11.95
CA GLN A 15 8.39 2.86 -11.08
C GLN A 15 7.97 2.69 -9.61
N THR A 16 6.98 3.48 -9.16
CA THR A 16 6.50 3.48 -7.78
C THR A 16 4.99 3.47 -7.75
N LEU A 17 4.42 2.62 -6.91
CA LEU A 17 2.99 2.58 -6.60
C LEU A 17 2.74 3.16 -5.21
N VAL A 18 1.68 3.95 -5.05
CA VAL A 18 1.31 4.56 -3.77
C VAL A 18 0.13 3.79 -3.18
N ASN A 19 0.31 3.28 -1.97
CA ASN A 19 -0.75 2.59 -1.22
C ASN A 19 -1.33 3.52 -0.15
N ALA A 20 -2.63 3.75 -0.16
CA ALA A 20 -3.32 4.49 0.89
C ALA A 20 -3.59 3.56 2.10
N VAL A 21 -3.04 3.92 3.25
CA VAL A 21 -3.06 3.10 4.49
C VAL A 21 -3.52 3.95 5.69
N ASN A 22 -3.80 3.27 6.81
CA ASN A 22 -3.95 3.92 8.12
C ASN A 22 -2.62 3.91 8.90
N CYS A 23 -2.61 4.43 10.14
CA CYS A 23 -1.44 4.38 11.02
C CYS A 23 -1.53 3.27 12.08
N GLN A 24 -2.53 2.38 12.00
CA GLN A 24 -2.79 1.30 12.96
C GLN A 24 -2.19 -0.05 12.54
N GLY A 25 -1.51 -0.12 11.39
CA GLY A 25 -0.90 -1.35 10.91
C GLY A 25 -1.88 -2.32 10.25
N VAL A 26 -3.05 -1.85 9.79
CA VAL A 26 -4.10 -2.75 9.27
C VAL A 26 -4.35 -2.53 7.78
N MET A 27 -4.07 -3.54 6.95
CA MET A 27 -4.43 -3.58 5.53
C MET A 27 -5.58 -4.55 5.27
N GLY A 28 -6.78 -4.24 5.79
CA GLY A 28 -7.89 -5.20 5.87
C GLY A 28 -8.92 -5.20 4.74
N LYS A 29 -8.98 -4.15 3.90
CA LYS A 29 -9.94 -4.06 2.78
C LYS A 29 -9.46 -3.12 1.67
N GLY A 30 -10.19 -3.12 0.55
CA GLY A 30 -9.93 -2.23 -0.58
C GLY A 30 -8.54 -2.41 -1.16
N ILE A 31 -7.96 -1.32 -1.67
CA ILE A 31 -6.66 -1.34 -2.34
C ILE A 31 -5.52 -1.80 -1.40
N ALA A 32 -5.56 -1.41 -0.12
CA ALA A 32 -4.54 -1.81 0.85
C ALA A 32 -4.50 -3.34 1.06
N TYR A 33 -5.66 -4.00 1.05
CA TYR A 33 -5.72 -5.46 1.13
C TYR A 33 -5.10 -6.12 -0.10
N GLN A 34 -5.33 -5.57 -1.30
CA GLN A 34 -4.69 -6.07 -2.52
C GLN A 34 -3.16 -5.89 -2.46
N PHE A 35 -2.68 -4.74 -1.98
CA PHE A 35 -1.24 -4.54 -1.71
C PHE A 35 -0.68 -5.55 -0.70
N ARG A 36 -1.45 -5.94 0.32
CA ARG A 36 -1.03 -6.96 1.30
C ARG A 36 -0.83 -8.33 0.65
N LEU A 37 -1.72 -8.70 -0.27
CA LEU A 37 -1.65 -9.97 -0.99
C LEU A 37 -0.50 -9.98 -2.01
N ASP A 38 -0.36 -8.92 -2.80
CA ASP A 38 0.62 -8.85 -3.90
C ASP A 38 2.04 -8.48 -3.40
N TYR A 39 2.15 -7.73 -2.30
CA TYR A 39 3.42 -7.27 -1.71
C TYR A 39 3.51 -7.62 -0.21
N PRO A 40 3.55 -8.90 0.17
CA PRO A 40 3.52 -9.33 1.57
C PRO A 40 4.75 -8.87 2.37
N VAL A 41 5.90 -8.67 1.72
CA VAL A 41 7.11 -8.11 2.37
C VAL A 41 6.87 -6.65 2.78
N ASN A 42 6.28 -5.85 1.90
CA ASN A 42 5.91 -4.46 2.20
C ASN A 42 4.89 -4.38 3.34
N ALA A 43 3.88 -5.26 3.34
CA ALA A 43 2.89 -5.30 4.41
C ALA A 43 3.51 -5.59 5.78
N ARG A 44 4.40 -6.59 5.88
CA ARG A 44 5.11 -6.90 7.14
C ARG A 44 6.00 -5.74 7.61
N ALA A 45 6.71 -5.08 6.68
CA ALA A 45 7.52 -3.92 7.02
C ALA A 45 6.67 -2.76 7.55
N TYR A 46 5.53 -2.49 6.90
CA TYR A 46 4.56 -1.49 7.34
C TYR A 46 3.98 -1.82 8.73
N GLU A 47 3.54 -3.07 8.97
CA GLU A 47 3.01 -3.53 10.25
C GLU A 47 4.03 -3.35 11.39
N ALA A 48 5.30 -3.69 11.15
CA ALA A 48 6.39 -3.48 12.10
C ALA A 48 6.60 -1.99 12.41
N LEU A 49 6.64 -1.13 11.38
CA LEU A 49 6.82 0.31 11.56
C LEU A 49 5.65 0.96 12.33
N CYS A 50 4.41 0.54 12.07
CA CYS A 50 3.24 0.97 12.84
C CYS A 50 3.34 0.53 14.31
N LYS A 51 3.73 -0.72 14.57
CA LYS A 51 3.93 -1.23 15.93
C LYS A 51 4.99 -0.45 16.70
N GLU A 52 6.02 0.01 16.01
CA GLU A 52 7.10 0.85 16.56
C GLU A 52 6.73 2.34 16.64
N ASN A 53 5.50 2.74 16.27
CA ASN A 53 5.06 4.14 16.18
C ASN A 53 5.95 5.02 15.29
N LYS A 54 6.56 4.42 14.26
CA LYS A 54 7.42 5.11 13.28
C LYS A 54 6.65 5.68 12.09
N ILE A 55 5.35 5.39 12.00
CA ILE A 55 4.42 5.99 11.03
C ILE A 55 3.38 6.78 11.84
N LYS A 56 3.23 8.07 11.54
CA LYS A 56 2.32 9.00 12.22
C LYS A 56 1.38 9.66 11.23
#